data_AF-K2DME2-F1
#
_entry.id   AF-K2DME2-F1
#
_cell.length_a   1.000
_cell.length_b   1.000
_cell.length_c   1.000
_cell.angle_alpha   90.00
_cell.angle_beta   90.00
_cell.angle_gamma   90.00
#
_symmetry.space_group_name_H-M   'P 1'
#
loop_
_entity.id
_entity.type
_entity.pdbx_description
1 polymer ?
#
loop_
_entity_poly.entity_id
_entity_poly.type
_entity_poly.pdbx_seq_one_letter_code
_entity_poly.pdbx_strand_id
1 'polypeptide(L)'
;SLKPELSAGVFLADNVLLGGEYRAKPNNISSTAAGLGVKEEGAYSLCMVYIVNKNMAITAAYVNLGQIGASKAAVAGAARQDGMYLQLQANF
;
A
#
# COMPACT_ATOMS: atom_id res chain seq x y z
N SER A 1 -1.88 -20.28 -8.24
CA SER A 1 -2.76 -19.14 -7.91
C SER A 1 -2.19 -17.89 -8.57
N LEU A 2 -2.99 -17.16 -9.34
CA LEU A 2 -2.58 -15.88 -9.93
C LEU A 2 -2.68 -14.78 -8.86
N LYS A 3 -1.68 -13.91 -8.78
CA LYS A 3 -1.65 -12.77 -7.85
C LYS A 3 -1.64 -11.49 -8.69
N PRO A 4 -2.80 -10.85 -8.93
CA PRO A 4 -2.81 -9.61 -9.68
C PRO A 4 -2.12 -8.51 -8.88
N GLU A 5 -1.24 -7.79 -9.54
CA GLU A 5 -0.71 -6.50 -9.13
C GLU A 5 -1.20 -5.48 -10.15
N LEU A 6 -1.84 -4.42 -9.67
CA LEU A 6 -2.41 -3.38 -10.51
C LEU A 6 -1.93 -2.03 -10.01
N SER A 7 -1.44 -1.19 -10.90
CA SER A 7 -1.17 0.21 -10.63
C SER A 7 -1.87 1.09 -11.67
N ALA A 8 -2.30 2.26 -11.23
CA ALA A 8 -2.88 3.27 -12.09
C ALA A 8 -2.51 4.66 -11.58
N GLY A 9 -2.44 5.63 -12.49
CA GLY A 9 -2.22 7.02 -12.13
C GLY A 9 -2.92 7.96 -13.11
N VAL A 10 -3.33 9.11 -12.61
CA VAL A 10 -4.03 10.15 -13.35
C VAL A 10 -3.50 11.52 -12.96
N PHE A 11 -3.33 12.38 -13.96
CA PHE A 11 -3.12 13.80 -13.72
C PHE A 11 -4.48 14.45 -13.42
N LEU A 12 -4.61 15.04 -12.24
CA LEU A 12 -5.78 15.86 -11.89
C LEU A 12 -5.64 17.29 -12.40
N ALA A 13 -4.40 17.73 -12.58
CA ALA A 13 -3.98 18.99 -13.18
C ALA A 13 -2.59 18.80 -13.80
N ASP A 14 -2.11 19.77 -14.58
CA ASP A 14 -0.80 19.73 -15.25
C ASP A 14 0.39 19.53 -14.29
N ASN A 15 0.19 19.84 -13.00
CA ASN A 15 1.19 19.74 -11.95
C ASN A 15 0.79 18.83 -10.77
N VAL A 16 -0.32 18.09 -10.88
CA VAL A 16 -0.79 17.18 -9.82
C VAL A 16 -1.05 15.79 -10.39
N LEU A 17 -0.25 14.81 -9.97
CA LEU A 17 -0.44 13.39 -10.28
C LEU A 17 -0.97 12.67 -9.04
N LEU A 18 -2.03 11.88 -9.20
CA LEU A 18 -2.42 10.87 -8.24
C LEU A 18 -2.10 9.49 -8.79
N GLY A 19 -1.54 8.63 -7.95
CA GLY A 19 -1.25 7.24 -8.26
C GLY A 19 -1.78 6.32 -7.18
N GLY A 20 -2.08 5.09 -7.57
CA GLY A 20 -2.48 4.03 -6.66
C GLY A 20 -1.99 2.69 -7.14
N GLU A 21 -1.70 1.81 -6.20
CA GLU A 21 -1.31 0.44 -6.46
C GLU A 21 -2.08 -0.50 -5.54
N TYR A 22 -2.45 -1.66 -6.06
CA TYR A 22 -3.03 -2.77 -5.31
C TYR A 22 -2.26 -4.05 -5.63
N ARG A 23 -1.85 -4.77 -4.57
CA ARG A 23 -1.19 -6.08 -4.68
C ARG A 23 -1.97 -7.14 -3.92
N ALA A 24 -2.43 -8.15 -4.64
CA ALA A 24 -3.08 -9.30 -4.03
C ALA A 24 -2.03 -10.25 -3.41
N LYS A 25 -2.19 -10.61 -2.13
CA LYS A 25 -1.35 -11.59 -1.44
C LYS A 25 -2.00 -12.98 -1.47
N PRO A 26 -1.21 -14.07 -1.58
CA PRO A 26 -1.75 -15.42 -1.43
C PRO A 26 -2.12 -15.67 0.03
N ASN A 27 -3.19 -16.41 0.29
CA ASN A 27 -3.42 -16.97 1.63
C ASN A 27 -2.42 -18.11 1.86
N ASN A 28 -1.23 -17.80 2.36
CA ASN A 28 -0.22 -18.82 2.73
C ASN A 28 -0.39 -19.33 4.17
N ILE A 29 -1.29 -18.75 4.96
CA ILE A 29 -1.73 -19.32 6.23
C ILE A 29 -2.67 -20.49 5.90
N SER A 30 -2.04 -21.62 5.63
CA SER A 30 -2.66 -22.93 5.40
C SER A 30 -3.75 -23.18 6.45
N SER A 31 -4.94 -23.51 5.96
CA SER A 31 -5.88 -24.59 6.33
C SER A 31 -5.64 -25.51 7.55
N THR A 32 -4.59 -25.38 8.35
CA THR A 32 -4.36 -26.12 9.60
C THR A 32 -4.65 -25.31 10.87
N ALA A 33 -4.81 -23.98 10.77
CA ALA A 33 -5.51 -23.17 11.79
C ALA A 33 -7.05 -23.16 11.55
N ALA A 34 -7.58 -24.25 10.97
CA ALA A 34 -8.94 -24.42 10.46
C ALA A 34 -10.04 -24.53 11.54
N GLY A 35 -10.09 -23.50 12.38
CA GLY A 35 -11.29 -23.15 13.16
C GLY A 35 -11.50 -21.64 13.29
N LEU A 36 -10.53 -20.80 12.87
CA LEU A 36 -10.49 -19.37 13.22
C LEU A 36 -10.53 -18.40 12.03
N GLY A 37 -10.74 -18.87 10.79
CA GLY A 37 -11.03 -17.98 9.65
C GLY A 37 -9.97 -16.91 9.34
N VAL A 38 -8.68 -17.23 9.51
CA VAL A 38 -7.58 -16.27 9.29
C VAL A 38 -7.36 -16.07 7.78
N LYS A 39 -7.56 -14.84 7.28
CA LYS A 39 -7.34 -14.45 5.88
C LYS A 39 -6.27 -13.38 5.81
N GLU A 40 -5.28 -13.52 4.93
CA GLU A 40 -4.34 -12.43 4.64
C GLU A 40 -5.02 -11.41 3.74
N GLU A 41 -4.95 -10.14 4.10
CA GLU A 41 -5.52 -9.04 3.32
C GLU A 41 -4.52 -8.54 2.26
N GLY A 42 -5.05 -8.06 1.13
CA GLY A 42 -4.24 -7.42 0.10
C GLY A 42 -3.57 -6.14 0.60
N ALA A 43 -2.50 -5.72 -0.06
CA ALA A 43 -1.82 -4.46 0.21
C ALA A 43 -2.23 -3.41 -0.83
N TYR A 44 -2.32 -2.15 -0.43
CA TYR A 44 -2.50 -1.04 -1.35
C TYR A 44 -1.62 0.15 -0.99
N SER A 45 -1.30 0.99 -1.96
CA SER A 45 -0.66 2.28 -1.74
C SER A 45 -1.35 3.36 -2.55
N LEU A 46 -1.32 4.58 -2.03
CA LEU A 46 -1.79 5.78 -2.70
C LEU A 46 -0.64 6.79 -2.66
N CYS A 47 -0.38 7.46 -3.77
CA CYS A 47 0.60 8.53 -3.87
C CYS A 47 -0.01 9.77 -4.52
N MET A 48 0.50 10.92 -4.09
CA MET A 48 0.25 12.22 -4.70
C MET A 48 1.58 12.87 -4.98
N VAL A 49 1.75 13.40 -6.19
CA VAL A 49 2.92 14.20 -6.58
C VAL A 49 2.45 15.58 -6.98
N TYR A 50 3.04 16.58 -6.36
CA TYR A 50 2.89 17.99 -6.72
C TYR A 50 4.18 18.50 -7.34
N ILE A 51 4.11 18.90 -8.60
CA ILE A 51 5.24 19.44 -9.35
C ILE A 51 5.26 20.96 -9.11
N VAL A 52 6.20 21.44 -8.30
CA VAL A 52 6.30 22.88 -8.00
C VAL A 52 6.85 23.63 -9.20
N ASN A 53 7.87 23.07 -9.85
CA ASN A 53 8.45 23.54 -11.10
C ASN A 53 9.29 22.40 -11.74
N LYS A 54 9.91 22.66 -12.89
CA LYS A 54 10.75 21.68 -13.61
C LYS A 54 11.95 21.15 -12.80
N ASN A 55 12.31 21.80 -11.69
CA ASN A 55 13.43 21.47 -10.84
C ASN A 55 13.01 20.95 -9.45
N MET A 56 11.71 20.95 -9.11
CA MET A 56 11.26 20.64 -7.75
C MET A 56 9.90 19.96 -7.72
N ALA A 57 9.80 18.87 -6.98
CA ALA A 57 8.57 18.12 -6.76
C ALA A 57 8.43 17.67 -5.30
N ILE A 58 7.19 17.59 -4.83
CA ILE A 58 6.82 17.10 -3.51
C ILE A 58 5.96 15.85 -3.70
N THR A 59 6.31 14.76 -3.03
CA THR A 59 5.58 13.50 -3.10
C THR A 59 5.13 13.10 -1.71
N ALA A 60 3.85 12.80 -1.56
CA ALA A 60 3.28 12.18 -0.37
C ALA A 60 2.74 10.80 -0.75
N ALA A 61 2.92 9.82 0.11
CA ALA A 61 2.29 8.53 -0.08
C ALA A 61 1.82 7.93 1.24
N TYR A 62 0.74 7.15 1.13
CA TYR A 62 0.21 6.30 2.18
C TYR A 62 0.27 4.85 1.68
N VAL A 63 0.79 3.95 2.52
CA VAL A 63 0.91 2.54 2.23
C VAL A 63 0.16 1.76 3.29
N ASN A 64 -0.66 0.82 2.84
CA ASN A 64 -1.31 -0.16 3.66
C ASN A 64 -0.84 -1.56 3.25
N LEU A 65 -0.19 -2.27 4.18
CA LEU A 65 0.35 -3.59 3.91
C LEU A 65 -0.64 -4.73 4.24
N GLY A 66 -1.84 -4.37 4.72
CA GLY A 66 -2.83 -5.31 5.23
C GLY A 66 -2.40 -5.94 6.56
N GLN A 67 -3.09 -7.00 6.95
CA GLN A 67 -2.71 -7.81 8.11
C GLN A 67 -1.60 -8.79 7.73
N ILE A 68 -0.45 -8.68 8.39
CA ILE A 68 0.68 -9.61 8.23
C ILE A 68 0.61 -10.64 9.37
N GLY A 69 -0.08 -11.76 9.14
CA GLY A 69 0.00 -12.95 10.00
C GLY A 69 -0.83 -12.93 11.30
N ALA A 70 -1.59 -14.01 11.51
CA ALA A 70 -2.41 -14.37 12.68
C ALA A 70 -3.54 -13.39 13.04
N SER A 71 -4.75 -13.92 13.26
CA SER A 71 -5.91 -13.15 13.74
C SER A 71 -5.55 -12.25 14.93
N LYS A 72 -6.24 -11.12 15.07
CA LYS A 72 -6.24 -10.24 16.26
C LYS A 72 -6.40 -11.00 17.60
N ALA A 73 -6.85 -12.27 17.54
CA ALA A 73 -7.07 -13.16 18.67
C ALA A 73 -5.93 -14.15 18.96
N ALA A 74 -5.04 -14.48 18.01
CA ALA A 74 -4.02 -15.54 18.19
C ALA A 74 -2.62 -15.01 18.52
N VAL A 75 -2.33 -13.75 18.21
CA VAL A 75 -1.12 -13.05 18.67
C VAL A 75 -1.54 -11.64 19.04
N ALA A 76 -1.44 -11.29 20.32
CA ALA A 76 -1.54 -9.91 20.78
C ALA A 76 -0.40 -9.10 20.14
N GLY A 77 -0.58 -8.63 18.90
CA GLY A 77 0.47 -7.97 18.12
C GLY A 77 0.30 -8.04 16.61
N ALA A 78 -0.61 -8.87 16.09
CA ALA A 78 -0.93 -8.91 14.66
C ALA A 78 -1.83 -7.72 14.25
N ALA A 79 -1.27 -6.52 14.28
CA ALA A 79 -1.95 -5.31 13.87
C ALA A 79 -1.83 -5.08 12.36
N ARG A 80 -2.84 -4.41 11.78
CA ARG A 80 -2.76 -3.84 10.44
C ARG A 80 -1.53 -2.94 10.36
N GLN A 81 -0.69 -3.14 9.35
CA GLN A 81 0.51 -2.34 9.16
C GLN A 81 0.26 -1.29 8.07
N ASP A 82 0.26 -0.02 8.47
CA ASP A 82 0.20 1.11 7.56
C ASP A 82 1.27 2.16 7.88
N GLY A 83 1.54 3.02 6.90
CA GLY A 83 2.57 4.04 7.02
C GLY A 83 2.41 5.15 6.01
N MET A 84 2.95 6.32 6.34
CA MET A 84 3.00 7.48 5.46
C MET A 84 4.44 7.95 5.28
N TYR A 85 4.75 8.47 4.10
CA TYR A 85 5.98 9.21 3.90
C TYR A 85 5.75 10.47 3.07
N LEU A 86 6.63 11.44 3.29
CA LEU A 86 6.72 12.67 2.52
C LEU A 86 8.15 12.81 1.99
N GLN A 87 8.27 13.18 0.74
CA GLN A 87 9.54 13.33 0.03
C GLN A 87 9.56 14.67 -0.70
N LEU A 88 10.74 15.30 -0.71
CA LEU A 88 11.05 16.45 -1.55
C LEU A 88 12.16 16.05 -2.52
N GLN A 89 11.97 16.35 -3.81
CA GLN A 89 12.97 16.17 -4.85
C GLN A 89 13.33 17.53 -5.43
N ALA A 90 14.63 17.83 -5.53
CA ALA A 90 15.15 19.06 -6.11
C ALA A 90 16.38 18.77 -6.99
N ASN A 91 16.47 19.42 -8.14
CA ASN A 91 17.58 19.30 -9.09
C ASN A 91 18.25 20.68 -9.30
N PHE A 92 19.59 20.73 -9.21
CA PHE A 92 20.42 21.92 -9.36
C PHE A 92 21.53 21.72 -10.39
#